data_AF-A0A938VXA6-F1
#
_entry.id   AF-A0A938VXA6-F1
#
_cell.length_a   1.000
_cell.length_b   1.000
_cell.length_c   1.000
_cell.angle_alpha   90.00
_cell.angle_beta   90.00
_cell.angle_gamma   90.00
#
_symmetry.space_group_name_H-M   'P 1'
#
loop_
_entity.id
_entity.type
_entity.pdbx_description
1 polymer ?
#
loop_
_entity_poly.entity_id
_entity_poly.type
_entity_poly.pdbx_seq_one_letter_code
_entity_poly.pdbx_strand_id
1 'polypeptide(L)'
;MRKIFICGVLGLLVASVGMAELGKSLADLKILKNLAVVRETFLYNRTFVLAVAEDKATAGRQAQYLFLAGECLQIRYFRGTKPWTEERAEQVWKEEFGDLPSKKSEQTNLVIYDGPNGEEMVMGKGKYAPALLIQSPRMTKIRNLWLEGQPPEFQMQRENDLDFSLWGFGPAP
;
A
#
# COMPACT_ATOMS: atom_id res chain seq x y z
N MET A 1 38.66 9.03 -40.86
CA MET A 1 37.71 7.90 -40.76
C MET A 1 38.12 7.07 -39.55
N ARG A 2 37.68 7.29 -38.31
CA ARG A 2 36.35 7.11 -37.67
C ARG A 2 35.76 5.69 -37.83
N LYS A 3 36.07 4.79 -36.89
CA LYS A 3 35.29 3.62 -36.41
C LYS A 3 35.84 3.25 -35.01
N ILE A 4 35.37 3.85 -33.90
CA ILE A 4 34.22 3.47 -33.06
C ILE A 4 34.11 1.95 -32.89
N PHE A 5 34.39 1.45 -31.68
CA PHE A 5 33.60 0.44 -30.96
C PHE A 5 34.18 0.21 -29.55
N ILE A 6 33.97 1.20 -28.67
CA ILE A 6 33.94 0.99 -27.23
C ILE A 6 32.57 1.53 -26.80
N CYS A 7 31.71 0.63 -26.34
CA CYS A 7 30.57 0.84 -25.43
C CYS A 7 29.68 -0.40 -25.50
N GLY A 8 30.24 -1.54 -25.08
CA GLY A 8 29.43 -2.48 -24.31
C GLY A 8 29.30 -1.89 -22.91
N VAL A 9 28.15 -2.12 -22.26
CA VAL A 9 27.65 -1.49 -21.02
C VAL A 9 26.82 -0.23 -21.29
N LEU A 10 25.61 -0.22 -20.71
CA LEU A 10 24.54 0.80 -20.77
C LEU A 10 23.52 0.68 -21.90
N GLY A 11 22.83 -0.46 -21.94
CA GLY A 11 21.62 -0.62 -22.75
C GLY A 11 20.62 -1.53 -22.07
N LEU A 12 20.09 -1.12 -20.91
CA LEU A 12 18.80 -1.52 -20.30
C LEU A 12 18.74 -1.12 -18.81
N LEU A 13 18.88 0.18 -18.54
CA LEU A 13 18.28 0.81 -17.37
C LEU A 13 17.37 1.90 -17.93
N VAL A 14 16.17 1.49 -18.35
CA VAL A 14 15.07 2.43 -18.43
C VAL A 14 14.81 2.80 -16.98
N ALA A 15 15.46 3.87 -16.52
CA ALA A 15 15.08 4.57 -15.33
C ALA A 15 13.63 4.99 -15.54
N SER A 16 12.69 4.30 -14.89
CA SER A 16 11.38 4.87 -14.62
C SER A 16 11.63 6.07 -13.72
N VAL A 17 11.62 7.24 -14.34
CA VAL A 17 11.66 8.52 -13.65
C VAL A 17 10.45 8.56 -12.70
N GLY A 18 10.70 8.52 -11.40
CA GLY A 18 9.83 9.06 -10.36
C GLY A 18 8.50 8.35 -10.10
N MET A 19 8.49 7.04 -9.81
CA MET A 19 7.39 6.49 -9.00
C MET A 19 7.88 6.35 -7.57
N ALA A 20 7.21 7.02 -6.62
CA ALA A 20 7.49 6.83 -5.21
C ALA A 20 7.03 5.42 -4.82
N GLU A 21 7.97 4.57 -4.47
CA GLU A 21 7.67 3.22 -3.97
C GLU A 21 7.80 3.22 -2.45
N LEU A 22 7.07 2.34 -1.76
CA LEU A 22 7.26 2.20 -0.32
C LEU A 22 8.66 1.62 -0.08
N GLY A 23 9.48 2.33 0.70
CA GLY A 23 10.88 1.98 0.96
C GLY A 23 11.10 0.74 1.84
N LYS A 24 10.17 -0.23 1.84
CA LYS A 24 10.24 -1.46 2.64
C LYS A 24 10.39 -2.68 1.74
N SER A 25 11.37 -3.52 2.03
CA SER A 25 11.49 -4.84 1.40
C SER A 25 10.92 -5.94 2.30
N LEU A 26 10.59 -7.09 1.71
CA LEU A 26 10.14 -8.25 2.48
C LEU A 26 11.25 -8.76 3.42
N ALA A 27 12.53 -8.59 3.04
CA ALA A 27 13.66 -8.99 3.87
C ALA A 27 13.74 -8.16 5.15
N ASP A 28 13.48 -6.85 5.05
CA ASP A 28 13.47 -5.95 6.21
C ASP A 28 12.39 -6.37 7.22
N LEU A 29 11.21 -6.77 6.73
CA LEU A 29 10.13 -7.26 7.60
C LEU A 29 10.39 -8.65 8.17
N LYS A 30 11.07 -9.53 7.44
CA LYS A 30 11.45 -10.87 7.94
C LYS A 30 12.38 -10.82 9.15
N ILE A 31 13.12 -9.72 9.30
CA ILE A 31 14.00 -9.48 10.45
C ILE A 31 13.21 -8.95 11.67
N LEU A 32 11.97 -8.50 11.48
CA LEU A 32 11.13 -8.04 12.59
C LEU A 32 10.71 -9.23 13.47
N LYS A 33 11.03 -9.11 14.76
CA LYS A 33 10.69 -10.11 15.79
C LYS A 33 9.18 -10.39 15.94
N ASN A 34 8.32 -9.56 15.35
CA ASN A 34 6.87 -9.58 15.54
C ASN A 34 6.09 -9.94 14.26
N LEU A 35 6.74 -10.61 13.31
CA LEU A 35 6.09 -11.12 12.10
C LEU A 35 5.20 -12.32 12.46
N ALA A 36 3.90 -12.17 12.28
CA ALA A 36 2.91 -13.18 12.67
C ALA A 36 2.56 -14.12 11.51
N VAL A 37 2.49 -13.61 10.28
CA VAL A 37 2.06 -14.36 9.10
C VAL A 37 2.84 -13.91 7.88
N VAL A 38 3.33 -14.86 7.07
CA VAL A 38 3.80 -14.62 5.70
C VAL A 38 3.17 -15.68 4.81
N ARG A 39 2.40 -15.25 3.81
CA ARG A 39 1.75 -16.17 2.87
C ARG A 39 1.64 -15.57 1.48
N GLU A 40 1.60 -16.42 0.48
CA GLU A 40 1.17 -16.00 -0.86
C GLU A 40 -0.35 -15.78 -0.87
N THR A 41 -0.78 -14.77 -1.61
CA THR A 41 -2.21 -14.47 -1.81
C THR A 41 -2.42 -13.99 -3.25
N PHE A 42 -3.51 -14.43 -3.87
CA PHE A 42 -3.85 -14.07 -5.23
C PHE A 42 -4.86 -12.93 -5.23
N LEU A 43 -4.44 -11.74 -5.64
CA LEU A 43 -5.27 -10.54 -5.72
C LEU A 43 -5.08 -9.89 -7.09
N TYR A 44 -6.10 -9.23 -7.64
CA TYR A 44 -5.97 -8.45 -8.89
C TYR A 44 -5.28 -9.21 -10.05
N ASN A 45 -5.58 -10.52 -10.17
CA ASN A 45 -4.97 -11.43 -11.13
C ASN A 45 -3.44 -11.58 -11.02
N ARG A 46 -2.88 -11.39 -9.82
CA ARG A 46 -1.44 -11.49 -9.52
C ARG A 46 -1.21 -12.18 -8.18
N THR A 47 -0.10 -12.89 -8.07
CA THR A 47 0.34 -13.46 -6.80
C THR A 47 1.19 -12.44 -6.05
N PHE A 48 0.73 -12.09 -4.86
CA PHE A 48 1.42 -11.23 -3.90
C PHE A 48 1.92 -12.05 -2.73
N VAL A 49 2.91 -11.54 -2.02
CA VAL A 49 3.26 -12.02 -0.68
C VAL A 49 2.65 -11.05 0.32
N LEU A 50 1.83 -11.57 1.22
CA LEU A 50 1.31 -10.80 2.34
C LEU A 50 2.10 -11.13 3.60
N ALA A 51 2.55 -10.09 4.29
CA ALA A 51 3.13 -10.17 5.62
C ALA A 51 2.24 -9.44 6.64
N VAL A 52 2.04 -10.02 7.83
CA VAL A 52 1.36 -9.37 8.95
C VAL A 52 2.34 -9.20 10.08
N ALA A 53 2.48 -7.98 10.57
CA ALA A 53 3.34 -7.67 11.70
C ALA A 53 2.67 -6.65 12.64
N GLU A 54 3.14 -6.64 13.89
CA GLU A 54 2.89 -5.52 14.79
C GLU A 54 3.87 -4.39 14.45
N ASP A 55 3.34 -3.22 14.12
CA ASP A 55 4.13 -2.02 13.86
C ASP A 55 4.27 -1.18 15.13
N LYS A 56 5.48 -1.20 15.69
CA LYS A 56 5.83 -0.44 16.90
C LYS A 56 5.87 1.06 16.66
N ALA A 57 6.17 1.52 15.44
CA ALA A 57 6.17 2.93 15.12
C ALA A 57 4.75 3.51 15.24
N THR A 58 3.72 2.68 15.04
CA THR A 58 2.31 3.08 15.13
C THR A 58 1.64 2.61 16.42
N ALA A 59 2.38 2.68 17.54
CA ALA A 59 1.91 2.30 18.88
C ALA A 59 1.46 0.84 19.00
N GLY A 60 2.14 -0.07 18.29
CA GLY A 60 1.86 -1.51 18.33
C GLY A 60 0.60 -1.90 17.54
N ARG A 61 0.18 -1.09 16.56
CA ARG A 61 -0.93 -1.46 15.68
C ARG A 61 -0.54 -2.65 14.82
N GLN A 62 -1.50 -3.54 14.54
CA GLN A 62 -1.26 -4.58 13.53
C GLN A 62 -1.37 -3.99 12.13
N ALA A 63 -0.39 -4.32 11.30
CA ALA A 63 -0.31 -3.89 9.91
C ALA A 63 -0.09 -5.07 8.96
N GLN A 64 -0.74 -4.99 7.81
CA GLN A 64 -0.60 -5.87 6.66
C GLN A 64 0.28 -5.18 5.63
N TYR A 65 1.29 -5.89 5.15
CA TYR A 65 2.21 -5.43 4.13
C TYR A 65 2.06 -6.33 2.92
N LEU A 66 1.70 -5.75 1.78
CA LEU A 66 1.52 -6.47 0.53
C LEU A 66 2.73 -6.25 -0.36
N PHE A 67 3.35 -7.33 -0.79
CA PHE A 67 4.55 -7.32 -1.62
C PHE A 67 4.30 -7.92 -2.99
N LEU A 68 4.91 -7.34 -4.00
CA LEU A 68 4.97 -7.90 -5.34
C LEU A 68 6.42 -7.82 -5.84
N ALA A 69 6.97 -8.95 -6.28
CA ALA A 69 8.36 -9.03 -6.74
C ALA A 69 9.40 -8.50 -5.73
N GLY A 70 9.12 -8.62 -4.42
CA GLY A 70 10.01 -8.20 -3.33
C GLY A 70 9.81 -6.77 -2.83
N GLU A 71 9.02 -5.96 -3.52
CA GLU A 71 8.75 -4.55 -3.18
C GLU A 71 7.43 -4.42 -2.44
N CYS A 72 7.40 -3.62 -1.36
CA CYS A 72 6.16 -3.32 -0.65
C CYS A 72 5.34 -2.36 -1.48
N LEU A 73 4.09 -2.72 -1.79
CA LEU A 73 3.21 -1.90 -2.62
C LEU A 73 2.05 -1.31 -1.81
N GLN A 74 1.71 -1.90 -0.67
CA GLN A 74 0.59 -1.47 0.17
C GLN A 74 0.86 -1.79 1.64
N ILE A 75 0.52 -0.85 2.52
CA ILE A 75 0.46 -1.04 3.96
C ILE A 75 -0.97 -0.79 4.41
N ARG A 76 -1.52 -1.70 5.22
CA ARG A 76 -2.87 -1.55 5.79
C ARG A 76 -2.80 -1.77 7.29
N TYR A 77 -3.11 -0.73 8.04
CA TYR A 77 -3.24 -0.77 9.50
C TYR A 77 -4.68 -1.09 9.86
N PHE A 78 -4.89 -2.07 10.76
CA PHE A 78 -6.22 -2.64 10.95
C PHE A 78 -6.63 -2.92 12.38
N ARG A 79 -5.67 -3.01 13.29
CA ARG A 79 -5.96 -3.26 14.71
C ARG A 79 -5.33 -2.18 15.55
N GLY A 80 -6.12 -1.15 15.83
CA GLY A 80 -5.81 -0.09 16.77
C GLY A 80 -7.03 0.17 17.67
N THR A 81 -6.78 0.52 18.93
CA THR A 81 -7.86 0.84 19.89
C THR A 81 -8.43 2.25 19.70
N LYS A 82 -7.77 3.08 18.89
CA LYS A 82 -8.15 4.48 18.65
C LYS A 82 -8.28 4.76 17.15
N PRO A 83 -9.17 5.68 16.75
CA PRO A 83 -9.17 6.25 15.40
C PRO A 83 -7.80 6.80 15.01
N TRP A 84 -7.56 6.92 13.70
CA TRP A 84 -6.45 7.73 13.20
C TRP A 84 -6.80 9.21 13.28
N THR A 85 -5.84 10.03 13.70
CA THR A 85 -5.90 11.48 13.48
C THR A 85 -5.25 11.80 12.14
N GLU A 86 -5.62 12.93 11.53
CA GLU A 86 -5.05 13.34 10.25
C GLU A 86 -3.53 13.57 10.40
N GLU A 87 -3.10 14.21 11.48
CA GLU A 87 -1.69 14.51 11.73
C GLU A 87 -0.84 13.23 11.81
N ARG A 88 -1.36 12.19 12.47
CA ARG A 88 -0.63 10.91 12.57
C ARG A 88 -0.63 10.18 11.24
N ALA A 89 -1.71 10.23 10.46
CA ALA A 89 -1.78 9.60 9.14
C ALA A 89 -0.82 10.29 8.15
N GLU A 90 -0.77 11.62 8.14
CA GLU A 90 0.18 12.42 7.34
C GLU A 90 1.63 12.16 7.75
N GLN A 91 1.89 11.94 9.04
CA GLN A 91 3.24 11.57 9.47
C GLN A 91 3.66 10.21 8.90
N VAL A 92 2.79 9.19 8.95
CA VAL A 92 3.08 7.88 8.34
C VAL A 92 3.27 8.04 6.83
N TRP A 93 2.41 8.80 6.16
CA TRP A 93 2.59 9.12 4.74
C TRP A 93 3.98 9.69 4.45
N LYS A 94 4.40 10.70 5.22
CA LYS A 94 5.69 11.36 5.04
C LYS A 94 6.87 10.41 5.33
N GLU A 95 6.72 9.50 6.28
CA GLU A 95 7.72 8.46 6.57
C GLU A 95 7.89 7.51 5.37
N GLU A 96 6.81 7.22 4.62
CA GLU A 96 6.85 6.31 3.48
C GLU A 96 7.22 6.98 2.15
N PHE A 97 6.77 8.23 1.91
CA PHE A 97 6.92 8.90 0.60
C PHE A 97 7.69 10.22 0.63
N GLY A 98 7.99 10.78 1.81
CA GLY A 98 8.75 12.03 1.97
C GLY A 98 7.96 13.33 1.75
N ASP A 99 7.07 13.35 0.75
CA ASP A 99 6.21 14.50 0.43
C ASP A 99 4.89 14.48 1.20
N LEU A 100 4.13 15.58 1.19
CA LEU A 100 2.76 15.62 1.71
C LEU A 100 1.74 15.25 0.63
N PRO A 101 0.55 14.75 1.01
CA PRO A 101 -0.51 14.49 0.05
C PRO A 101 -0.96 15.79 -0.65
N SER A 102 -1.29 15.68 -1.93
CA SER A 102 -1.60 16.81 -2.80
C SER A 102 -3.09 17.18 -2.80
N LYS A 103 -3.96 16.20 -2.55
CA LYS A 103 -5.41 16.36 -2.61
C LYS A 103 -6.08 15.53 -1.54
N LYS A 104 -7.15 16.08 -0.95
CA LYS A 104 -8.03 15.41 0.00
C LYS A 104 -9.44 15.34 -0.56
N SER A 105 -10.09 14.18 -0.43
CA SER A 105 -11.51 14.00 -0.72
C SER A 105 -12.20 13.28 0.42
N GLU A 106 -13.40 13.74 0.76
CA GLU A 106 -14.18 13.18 1.86
C GLU A 106 -15.40 12.44 1.34
N GLN A 107 -15.64 11.28 1.95
CA GLN A 107 -16.83 10.48 1.76
C GLN A 107 -17.46 10.18 3.13
N THR A 108 -18.63 9.56 3.13
CA THR A 108 -19.39 9.25 4.35
C THR A 108 -18.56 8.44 5.35
N ASN A 109 -17.89 7.38 4.87
CA ASN A 109 -17.18 6.42 5.73
C ASN A 109 -15.66 6.47 5.58
N LEU A 110 -15.11 7.42 4.82
CA LEU A 110 -13.68 7.49 4.54
C LEU A 110 -13.19 8.88 4.13
N VAL A 111 -11.90 9.11 4.31
CA VAL A 111 -11.15 10.25 3.76
C VAL A 111 -10.06 9.66 2.87
N ILE A 112 -9.92 10.18 1.65
CA ILE A 112 -8.89 9.76 0.70
C ILE A 112 -7.94 10.93 0.47
N TYR A 113 -6.65 10.64 0.55
CA TYR A 113 -5.56 11.53 0.21
C TYR A 113 -4.84 10.99 -1.01
N ASP A 114 -4.69 11.83 -2.03
CA ASP A 114 -3.97 11.50 -3.26
C ASP A 114 -2.62 12.23 -3.29
N GLY A 115 -1.56 11.49 -3.56
CA GLY A 115 -0.21 12.00 -3.74
C GLY A 115 0.02 12.53 -5.16
N PRO A 116 1.04 13.38 -5.35
CA PRO A 116 1.33 13.99 -6.63
C PRO A 116 1.75 12.99 -7.72
N ASN A 117 2.25 11.80 -7.34
CA ASN A 117 2.68 10.77 -8.29
C ASN A 117 1.73 9.57 -8.34
N GLY A 118 0.53 9.70 -7.76
CA GLY A 118 -0.49 8.65 -7.74
C GLY A 118 -0.43 7.73 -6.53
N GLU A 119 0.34 8.08 -5.49
CA GLU A 119 0.26 7.48 -4.17
C GLU A 119 -1.12 7.73 -3.58
N GLU A 120 -1.58 6.87 -2.66
CA GLU A 120 -2.90 7.06 -2.07
C GLU A 120 -2.93 6.59 -0.62
N MET A 121 -3.66 7.33 0.20
CA MET A 121 -3.92 7.02 1.59
C MET A 121 -5.42 7.12 1.87
N VAL A 122 -5.96 6.10 2.53
CA VAL A 122 -7.38 6.03 2.87
C VAL A 122 -7.51 5.88 4.37
N MET A 123 -8.11 6.87 5.02
CA MET A 123 -8.49 6.83 6.42
C MET A 123 -9.95 6.42 6.54
N GLY A 124 -10.25 5.43 7.39
CA GLY A 124 -11.64 5.09 7.69
C GLY A 124 -12.32 6.08 8.63
N LYS A 125 -13.65 6.18 8.54
CA LYS A 125 -14.53 6.87 9.49
C LYS A 125 -15.52 5.86 10.11
N GLY A 126 -16.19 6.24 11.19
CA GLY A 126 -17.21 5.41 11.83
C GLY A 126 -16.67 4.03 12.23
N LYS A 127 -17.31 2.96 11.75
CA LYS A 127 -16.89 1.57 12.02
C LYS A 127 -15.49 1.22 11.48
N TYR A 128 -15.00 1.97 10.49
CA TYR A 128 -13.66 1.80 9.90
C TYR A 128 -12.61 2.74 10.50
N ALA A 129 -12.94 3.55 11.50
CA ALA A 129 -12.05 4.57 12.07
C ALA A 129 -10.63 4.09 12.47
N PRO A 130 -10.44 2.84 12.94
CA PRO A 130 -9.10 2.32 13.24
C PRO A 130 -8.25 1.99 12.01
N ALA A 131 -8.85 1.94 10.82
CA ALA A 131 -8.21 1.51 9.60
C ALA A 131 -7.49 2.67 8.89
N LEU A 132 -6.28 2.38 8.40
CA LEU A 132 -5.51 3.25 7.51
C LEU A 132 -4.91 2.39 6.40
N LEU A 133 -5.13 2.80 5.16
CA LEU A 133 -4.48 2.24 3.98
C LEU A 133 -3.46 3.24 3.47
N ILE A 134 -2.27 2.79 3.09
CA ILE A 134 -1.27 3.55 2.33
C ILE A 134 -0.81 2.66 1.18
N GLN A 135 -0.75 3.20 -0.02
CA GLN A 135 -0.37 2.42 -1.20
C GLN A 135 0.48 3.22 -2.18
N SER A 136 1.41 2.50 -2.81
CA SER A 136 2.26 2.98 -3.90
C SER A 136 1.44 3.27 -5.16
N PRO A 137 1.93 4.14 -6.08
CA PRO A 137 1.32 4.38 -7.38
C PRO A 137 1.18 3.11 -8.20
N ARG A 138 2.14 2.17 -8.06
CA ARG A 138 2.09 0.88 -8.72
C ARG A 138 0.90 0.04 -8.25
N MET A 139 0.63 0.02 -6.94
CA MET A 139 -0.56 -0.64 -6.41
C MET A 139 -1.84 0.01 -6.92
N THR A 140 -1.90 1.34 -6.89
CA THR A 140 -3.03 2.13 -7.41
C THR A 140 -3.31 1.78 -8.86
N LYS A 141 -2.28 1.69 -9.69
CA LYS A 141 -2.38 1.29 -11.10
C LYS A 141 -2.88 -0.14 -11.26
N ILE A 142 -2.35 -1.10 -10.49
CA ILE A 142 -2.80 -2.51 -10.53
C ILE A 142 -4.29 -2.59 -10.20
N ARG A 143 -4.72 -1.91 -9.13
CA ARG A 143 -6.12 -1.88 -8.70
C ARG A 143 -7.03 -1.26 -9.75
N ASN A 144 -6.66 -0.08 -10.27
CA ASN A 144 -7.50 0.64 -11.23
C ASN A 144 -7.67 -0.16 -12.54
N LEU A 145 -6.59 -0.75 -13.06
CA LEU A 145 -6.66 -1.64 -14.24
C LEU A 145 -7.54 -2.87 -14.01
N TRP A 146 -7.53 -3.42 -12.79
CA TRP A 146 -8.42 -4.52 -12.45
C TRP A 146 -9.89 -4.07 -12.38
N LEU A 147 -10.16 -2.90 -11.80
CA LEU A 147 -11.50 -2.30 -11.68
C LEU A 147 -12.12 -1.91 -13.03
N GLU A 148 -11.32 -1.46 -13.99
CA GLU A 148 -11.77 -1.20 -15.37
C GLU A 148 -12.40 -2.44 -16.02
N GLY A 149 -11.93 -3.64 -15.65
CA GLY A 149 -12.49 -4.91 -16.10
C GLY A 149 -13.62 -5.47 -15.24
N GLN A 150 -14.03 -4.77 -14.16
CA GLN A 150 -15.08 -5.23 -13.26
C GLN A 150 -16.44 -4.59 -13.54
N PRO A 151 -17.55 -5.27 -13.16
CA PRO A 151 -18.88 -4.67 -13.15
C PRO A 151 -18.97 -3.38 -12.31
N PRO A 152 -19.85 -2.41 -12.65
CA PRO A 152 -19.93 -1.10 -11.98
C PRO A 152 -20.15 -1.15 -10.47
N GLU A 153 -20.82 -2.18 -9.95
CA GLU A 153 -21.06 -2.40 -8.54
C GLU A 153 -19.78 -2.57 -7.70
N PHE A 154 -18.66 -2.98 -8.32
CA PHE A 154 -17.36 -3.07 -7.66
C PHE A 154 -16.66 -1.71 -7.52
N GLN A 155 -17.00 -0.72 -8.35
CA GLN A 155 -16.35 0.59 -8.38
C GLN A 155 -16.75 1.47 -7.17
N MET A 156 -17.88 1.19 -6.53
CA MET A 156 -18.42 1.98 -5.41
C MET A 156 -17.93 1.54 -4.02
N GLN A 157 -17.16 0.46 -3.90
CA GLN A 157 -16.92 -0.19 -2.61
C GLN A 157 -15.50 0.03 -2.06
N ARG A 158 -14.99 1.28 -2.06
CA ARG A 158 -13.67 1.60 -1.46
C ARG A 158 -13.59 1.28 0.04
N GLU A 159 -14.73 1.15 0.69
CA GLU A 159 -14.85 0.61 2.04
C GLU A 159 -14.34 -0.84 2.15
N ASN A 160 -14.43 -1.64 1.08
CA ASN A 160 -13.89 -3.00 1.06
C ASN A 160 -12.37 -3.04 1.19
N ASP A 161 -11.69 -1.97 0.77
CA ASP A 161 -10.25 -1.84 0.97
C ASP A 161 -9.89 -1.62 2.45
N LEU A 162 -10.89 -1.31 3.29
CA LEU A 162 -10.77 -1.21 4.74
C LEU A 162 -11.47 -2.35 5.49
N ASP A 163 -12.25 -3.19 4.81
CA ASP A 163 -13.00 -4.28 5.43
C ASP A 163 -12.18 -5.56 5.52
N PHE A 164 -11.74 -5.91 6.73
CA PHE A 164 -10.87 -7.06 6.99
C PHE A 164 -11.54 -8.42 6.79
N SER A 165 -12.88 -8.48 6.86
CA SER A 165 -13.62 -9.74 6.72
C SER A 165 -13.56 -10.28 5.30
N LEU A 166 -13.50 -9.38 4.31
CA LEU A 166 -13.55 -9.71 2.88
C LEU A 166 -12.25 -10.33 2.35
N TRP A 167 -11.15 -10.21 3.08
CA TRP A 167 -9.83 -10.68 2.63
C TRP A 167 -9.38 -11.97 3.33
N GLY A 168 -10.25 -12.60 4.12
CA GLY A 168 -9.95 -13.86 4.82
C GLY A 168 -9.06 -13.69 6.06
N PHE A 169 -9.25 -12.59 6.81
CA PHE A 169 -8.51 -12.26 8.04
C PHE A 169 -9.39 -11.92 9.23
N GLY A 170 -10.69 -12.26 9.20
CA GLY A 170 -11.43 -12.42 10.45
C GLY A 170 -10.73 -13.46 11.35
N PRO A 171 -10.87 -13.40 12.69
CA PRO A 171 -10.49 -14.56 13.49
C PRO A 171 -11.11 -15.79 12.83
N ALA A 172 -10.33 -16.84 12.63
CA ALA A 172 -10.91 -18.13 12.29
C ALA A 172 -12.00 -18.41 13.34
N PRO A 173 -13.18 -18.92 12.95
CA PRO A 173 -14.15 -19.41 13.93
C PRO A 173 -13.49 -20.42 14.88
#